data_AF-A0A0D0DH07-F1
#
_entry.id   AF-A0A0D0DH07-F1
#
_cell.length_a   1.000
_cell.length_b   1.000
_cell.length_c   1.000
_cell.angle_alpha   90.00
_cell.angle_beta   90.00
_cell.angle_gamma   90.00
#
_symmetry.space_group_name_H-M   'P 1'
#
loop_
_entity.id
_entity.type
_entity.pdbx_description
1 polymer ?
#
loop_
_entity_poly.entity_id
_entity_poly.type
_entity_poly.pdbx_seq_one_letter_code
_entity_poly.pdbx_strand_id
1 'polypeptide(L)' 'MAILSGVKPVMYNCCPNLCIAYTAKYIHHQSFPFCEEAWLNADGKPHCQFTYFPLIPHLQGYF' A
#
# COMPACT_ATOMS: atom_id res chain seq x y z
N MET A 1 5.84 14.73 7.26
CA MET A 1 5.96 15.99 6.50
C MET A 1 5.55 15.76 5.04
N ALA A 2 4.24 15.63 4.77
CA ALA A 2 3.70 15.40 3.41
C ALA A 2 2.60 16.40 3.05
N ILE A 3 1.87 16.86 4.07
CA ILE A 3 0.74 17.80 3.96
C ILE A 3 1.19 19.16 3.39
N LEU A 4 2.41 19.61 3.70
CA LEU A 4 2.95 20.89 3.23
C LEU A 4 3.18 20.95 1.71
N SER A 5 3.38 19.80 1.05
CA SER A 5 3.62 19.74 -0.40
C SER A 5 2.33 19.55 -1.21
N GLY A 6 1.16 19.54 -0.57
CA GLY A 6 -0.13 19.29 -1.24
C GLY A 6 -0.32 17.85 -1.72
N VAL A 7 0.66 16.98 -1.52
CA VAL A 7 0.59 15.57 -1.94
C VAL A 7 -0.12 14.77 -0.88
N LYS A 8 -1.17 14.04 -1.28
CA LYS A 8 -1.91 13.15 -0.39
C LYS A 8 -1.22 11.78 -0.36
N PRO A 9 -0.56 11.41 0.75
CA PRO A 9 -0.01 10.06 0.88
C PRO A 9 -1.14 9.03 0.84
N VAL A 10 -0.91 7.93 0.13
CA VAL A 10 -1.84 6.80 0.00
C VAL A 10 -1.31 5.65 0.84
N MET A 11 -2.16 5.07 1.69
CA MET A 11 -1.79 3.91 2.50
C MET A 11 -2.13 2.64 1.73
N TYR A 12 -1.16 1.75 1.57
CA TYR A 12 -1.36 0.41 1.02
C TYR A 12 -1.05 -0.64 2.07
N ASN A 13 -1.89 -1.66 2.15
CA ASN A 13 -1.62 -2.80 3.02
C ASN A 13 -0.54 -3.69 2.39
N CYS A 14 0.31 -4.27 3.23
CA CYS A 14 1.45 -5.08 2.83
C CYS A 14 1.45 -6.41 3.57
N CYS A 15 2.04 -7.44 2.95
CA CYS A 15 2.32 -8.69 3.64
C CYS A 15 3.45 -8.50 4.67
N PRO A 16 3.39 -9.11 5.87
CA PRO A 16 4.47 -9.04 6.86
C PRO A 16 5.82 -9.52 6.31
N ASN A 17 5.80 -10.50 5.40
CA ASN A 17 6.99 -11.01 4.72
C ASN A 17 7.45 -10.15 3.53
N LEU A 18 6.86 -8.97 3.31
CA LEU A 18 7.09 -8.07 2.18
C LEU A 18 6.92 -8.70 0.79
N CYS A 19 6.35 -9.91 0.69
CA CYS A 19 6.18 -10.61 -0.58
C CYS A 19 5.22 -9.90 -1.56
N ILE A 20 4.26 -9.12 -1.06
CA ILE A 20 3.33 -8.34 -1.91
C ILE A 20 2.79 -7.11 -1.16
N ALA A 21 2.52 -6.04 -1.92
CA ALA A 21 1.75 -4.89 -1.48
C ALA A 21 0.41 -4.83 -2.22
N TYR A 22 -0.67 -4.61 -1.49
CA TYR A 22 -2.02 -4.42 -1.99
C TYR A 22 -2.19 -3.05 -2.64
N THR A 23 -1.52 -2.89 -3.78
CA THR A 23 -1.73 -1.78 -4.71
C THR A 23 -2.97 -2.03 -5.55
N ALA A 24 -3.42 -1.03 -6.32
CA ALA A 24 -4.65 -1.05 -7.13
C ALA A 24 -4.98 -2.40 -7.81
N LYS A 25 -3.97 -3.11 -8.31
CA LYS A 25 -4.10 -4.41 -8.98
C LYS A 25 -4.55 -5.57 -8.07
N TYR A 26 -4.25 -5.51 -6.78
CA TYR A 26 -4.48 -6.58 -5.82
C TYR A 26 -5.54 -6.25 -4.78
N ILE A 27 -6.22 -5.09 -4.86
CA ILE A 27 -7.22 -4.63 -3.86
C ILE A 27 -8.31 -5.68 -3.57
N HIS A 28 -8.68 -6.48 -4.57
CA HIS A 28 -9.73 -7.50 -4.43
C HIS A 28 -9.23 -8.85 -3.91
N HIS A 29 -7.93 -9.05 -3.74
CA HIS A 29 -7.39 -10.31 -3.22
C HIS A 29 -7.43 -10.25 -1.69
N GLN A 30 -8.22 -11.12 -1.06
CA GLN A 30 -8.29 -11.23 0.40
C GLN A 30 -7.18 -12.12 0.99
N SER A 31 -6.50 -12.89 0.14
CA SER A 31 -5.43 -13.81 0.49
C SER A 31 -4.14 -13.46 -0.23
N PHE A 32 -3.00 -13.68 0.42
CA PHE A 32 -1.69 -13.45 -0.20
C PHE A 32 -1.39 -14.57 -1.21
N PRO A 33 -1.28 -14.27 -2.51
CA PRO A 33 -1.05 -15.31 -3.52
C PRO A 33 0.34 -15.97 -3.42
N PHE A 34 1.28 -15.36 -2.69
CA PHE A 34 2.68 -15.82 -2.59
C PHE A 34 3.04 -16.45 -1.24
N CYS A 35 2.37 -16.02 -0.17
CA CYS A 35 2.74 -16.40 1.19
C CYS A 35 1.65 -17.23 1.87
N GLU A 36 0.49 -17.45 1.23
CA GLU A 36 -0.69 -18.18 1.76
C GLU A 36 -1.18 -17.74 3.15
N GLU A 37 -0.61 -16.66 3.69
CA GLU A 37 -0.98 -16.07 4.96
C GLU A 37 -2.29 -15.28 4.84
N ALA A 38 -3.00 -15.15 5.95
CA ALA A 38 -4.18 -14.30 6.03
C ALA A 38 -3.77 -12.83 5.98
N TRP A 39 -4.50 -12.02 5.22
CA TRP A 39 -4.27 -10.58 5.17
C TRP A 39 -4.52 -9.89 6.52
N LEU A 40 -5.43 -10.46 7.32
CA LEU A 40 -5.81 -9.94 8.63
C LEU A 40 -5.18 -10.77 9.75
N ASN A 41 -4.62 -10.08 10.74
CA ASN A 41 -4.23 -10.68 12.01
C ASN A 41 -5.48 -11.17 12.75
N ALA A 42 -5.29 -11.94 13.84
CA ALA A 42 -6.38 -12.38 14.71
C ALA A 42 -7.30 -11.24 15.22
N ASP A 43 -6.78 -10.02 15.31
CA ASP A 43 -7.52 -8.80 15.69
C ASP A 43 -8.27 -8.11 14.52
N GLY A 44 -8.29 -8.70 13.32
CA GLY A 44 -8.95 -8.12 12.15
C GLY A 44 -8.22 -6.90 11.56
N LYS A 45 -6.95 -6.70 11.89
CA LYS A 45 -6.12 -5.59 11.37
C LYS A 45 -5.14 -6.10 10.32
N PRO A 46 -4.79 -5.29 9.30
CA PRO A 46 -3.73 -5.64 8.37
C PRO A 46 -2.37 -5.69 9.09
N HIS A 47 -1.58 -6.72 8.80
CA HIS A 47 -0.27 -6.97 9.40
C HIS A 47 0.73 -5.83 9.19
N CYS A 48 0.68 -5.17 8.03
CA CYS A 48 1.63 -4.12 7.64
C CYS A 48 0.96 -3.09 6.73
N GLN A 49 1.34 -1.82 6.89
CA GLN A 49 0.91 -0.73 6.03
C GLN A 49 2.10 0.08 5.55
N PHE A 50 2.17 0.36 4.25
CA PHE A 50 3.13 1.26 3.64
C PHE A 50 2.45 2.54 3.20
N THR A 51 3.13 3.67 3.47
CA THR A 51 2.74 4.97 2.94
C THR A 51 3.41 5.18 1.58
N TYR A 52 2.60 5.23 0.53
CA TYR A 52 3.03 5.56 -0.82
C TYR A 52 2.80 7.04 -1.11
N PHE A 53 3.79 7.68 -1.72
CA PHE A 53 3.72 9.07 -2.13
C PHE A 53 3.55 9.12 -3.66
N PRO A 54 2.35 9.51 -4.17
CA PRO A 54 2.08 9.49 -5.60
C PRO A 54 2.83 10.62 -6.32
N LEU A 55 4.08 10.36 -6.71
CA LEU A 55 4.96 11.35 -7.36
C LEU A 55 4.63 11.55 -8.84
N ILE A 56 4.08 10.55 -9.52
CA ILE A 56 3.79 10.58 -10.96
C ILE A 56 3.03 11.86 -11.39
N PRO A 57 1.86 12.21 -10.79
CA PRO A 57 1.14 13.42 -11.19
C PRO A 57 1.92 14.72 -10.92
N HIS A 58 2.84 14.72 -9.94
CA HIS A 58 3.66 15.90 -9.65
C HIS A 58 4.84 16.05 -10.60
N LEU A 59 5.40 14.94 -11.10
CA LEU A 59 6.53 14.94 -12.04
C LEU A 59 6.09 15.26 -13.47
N GLN A 60 4.83 15.08 -13.83
CA GLN A 60 4.30 15.42 -15.17
C GLN A 60 4.29 16.93 -15.47
N GLY A 61 4.36 17.79 -14.45
CA GLY A 61 4.49 19.25 -14.65
C GLY A 61 5.93 19.74 -14.86
N TYR A 62 6.93 18.85 -14.72
CA TYR A 62 8.35 19.18 -14.85
C TYR A 62 8.93 18.93 -16.26
N PHE A 63 8.18 18.24 -17.13
CA PHE A 63 8.55 17.93 -18.52
C PHE A 63 7.46 18.39 -19.48
#